data_AF-A0A936JUN3-F1
#
_entry.id   AF-A0A936JUN3-F1
#
_cell.length_a   1.000
_cell.length_b   1.000
_cell.length_c   1.000
_cell.angle_alpha   90.00
_cell.angle_beta   90.00
_cell.angle_gamma   90.00
#
_symmetry.space_group_name_H-M   'P 1'
#
loop_
_entity.id
_entity.type
_entity.pdbx_description
1 polymer ?
#
loop_
_entity_poly.entity_id
_entity_poly.type
_entity_poly.pdbx_seq_one_letter_code
_entity_poly.pdbx_strand_id
1 'polypeptide(L)'
;MARRLVLVNGSTRRVAISHPPPPRARTPTTPCARTSSTIRTSDPISHDAVGNQTSRPDATFEYRAFDLPKQINWQNSDVTTFDYDGNRRRIRKTSGVVESIFMDDLYERVTNFQTSVVEHRYHVRSSERTVAVVTRSSAGKKTQFLHTDHLGSVDVVSNENGGVDERRSYDPFGARRNPEWGKPQAR
;
A
#
# COMPACT_ATOMS: atom_id res chain seq x y z
N MET A 1 19.14 -69.95 -63.03
CA MET A 1 17.90 -70.42 -62.38
C MET A 1 18.15 -70.55 -60.88
N ALA A 2 17.16 -70.12 -60.08
CA ALA A 2 16.91 -70.24 -58.63
C ALA A 2 17.82 -71.18 -57.80
N ARG A 3 18.10 -71.01 -56.50
CA ARG A 3 17.69 -70.14 -55.38
C ARG A 3 18.53 -70.64 -54.18
N ARG A 4 18.87 -69.81 -53.20
CA ARG A 4 18.49 -69.97 -51.77
C ARG A 4 19.26 -68.98 -50.88
N LEU A 5 18.51 -68.01 -50.39
CA LEU A 5 18.83 -67.04 -49.35
C LEU A 5 18.60 -67.67 -47.98
N VAL A 6 19.53 -67.52 -47.03
CA VAL A 6 19.24 -67.25 -45.61
C VAL A 6 20.45 -66.53 -44.99
N LEU A 7 20.33 -65.23 -44.69
CA LEU A 7 21.13 -64.54 -43.67
C LEU A 7 20.26 -64.44 -42.41
N VAL A 8 20.79 -64.83 -41.25
CA VAL A 8 20.20 -64.49 -39.94
C VAL A 8 21.20 -63.60 -39.21
N ASN A 9 20.89 -62.30 -39.14
CA ASN A 9 21.63 -61.33 -38.34
C ASN A 9 21.01 -61.26 -36.93
N GLY A 10 21.89 -61.24 -35.92
CA GLY A 10 21.53 -61.15 -34.51
C GLY A 10 20.98 -59.80 -34.08
N SER A 11 20.28 -59.81 -32.95
CA SER A 11 20.04 -58.61 -32.15
C SER A 11 19.80 -58.99 -30.69
N THR A 12 20.72 -58.54 -29.84
CA THR A 12 20.73 -58.73 -28.39
C THR A 12 19.67 -57.84 -27.74
N ARG A 13 18.63 -58.43 -27.13
CA ARG A 13 17.62 -57.67 -26.36
C ARG A 13 18.24 -57.17 -25.04
N ARG A 14 18.41 -55.86 -24.90
CA ARG A 14 18.57 -55.19 -23.59
C ARG A 14 17.19 -54.90 -23.02
N VAL A 15 16.87 -55.49 -21.87
CA VAL A 15 15.68 -55.16 -21.08
C VAL A 15 16.02 -53.92 -20.25
N ALA A 16 15.40 -52.78 -20.57
CA ALA A 16 15.48 -51.58 -19.75
C ALA A 16 14.34 -51.62 -18.71
N ILE A 17 14.68 -51.66 -17.42
CA ILE A 17 13.73 -51.52 -16.33
C ILE A 17 13.45 -50.02 -16.15
N SER A 18 12.33 -49.53 -16.68
CA SER A 18 11.89 -48.15 -16.48
C SER A 18 11.32 -47.99 -15.07
N HIS A 19 11.98 -47.19 -14.23
CA HIS A 19 11.44 -46.74 -12.95
C HIS A 19 10.47 -45.58 -13.17
N PRO A 20 9.30 -45.54 -12.51
CA PRO A 20 8.34 -44.45 -12.66
C PRO A 20 8.88 -43.14 -12.03
N PRO A 21 8.53 -41.96 -12.59
CA PRO A 21 8.96 -40.68 -12.04
C PRO A 21 8.29 -40.39 -10.68
N PRO A 22 8.95 -39.62 -9.78
CA PRO A 22 8.40 -39.30 -8.46
C PRO A 22 7.13 -38.42 -8.59
N PRO A 23 6.19 -38.53 -7.62
CA PRO A 23 4.94 -37.78 -7.67
C PRO A 23 5.17 -36.26 -7.58
N ARG A 24 4.47 -35.53 -8.45
CA ARG A 24 4.44 -34.06 -8.53
C ARG A 24 4.04 -33.47 -7.18
N ALA A 25 4.84 -32.53 -6.67
CA ALA A 25 4.51 -31.77 -5.46
C ALA A 25 3.15 -31.06 -5.62
N ARG A 26 2.23 -31.31 -4.68
CA ARG A 26 0.96 -30.57 -4.58
C ARG A 26 1.26 -29.16 -4.07
N THR A 27 0.97 -28.15 -4.88
CA THR A 27 0.88 -26.76 -4.44
C THR A 27 -0.23 -26.62 -3.39
N PRO A 28 0.00 -25.94 -2.26
CA PRO A 28 -1.07 -25.64 -1.31
C PRO A 28 -1.89 -24.46 -1.86
N THR A 29 -3.00 -24.75 -2.54
CA THR A 29 -4.07 -23.76 -2.74
C THR A 29 -4.82 -23.62 -1.43
N THR A 30 -4.45 -22.63 -0.62
CA THR A 30 -5.29 -22.19 0.50
C THR A 30 -6.11 -20.98 0.03
N PRO A 31 -7.45 -21.03 0.10
CA PRO A 31 -8.30 -19.94 -0.33
C PRO A 31 -8.39 -18.90 0.80
N CYS A 32 -8.15 -17.63 0.49
CA CYS A 32 -8.62 -16.52 1.32
C CYS A 32 -9.47 -15.61 0.44
N ALA A 33 -10.74 -15.98 0.29
CA ALA A 33 -11.76 -15.06 -0.21
C ALA A 33 -12.67 -14.71 0.97
N ARG A 34 -12.51 -13.50 1.51
CA ARG A 34 -13.52 -12.88 2.37
C ARG A 34 -14.53 -12.18 1.46
N THR A 35 -15.75 -12.72 1.41
CA THR A 35 -16.87 -12.14 0.67
C THR A 35 -17.67 -11.20 1.58
N SER A 36 -17.73 -9.92 1.19
CA SER A 36 -18.81 -8.92 1.35
C SER A 36 -18.18 -7.55 1.06
N SER A 37 -18.69 -6.61 0.27
CA SER A 37 -20.00 -6.36 -0.35
C SER A 37 -19.80 -5.52 -1.62
N THR A 38 -20.54 -5.83 -2.68
CA THR A 38 -20.76 -5.14 -3.97
C THR A 38 -19.77 -4.04 -4.39
N ILE A 39 -18.69 -4.41 -5.09
CA ILE A 39 -17.99 -3.51 -6.01
C ILE A 39 -17.96 -4.19 -7.39
N ARG A 40 -18.76 -3.67 -8.31
CA ARG A 40 -18.59 -3.95 -9.74
C ARG A 40 -17.55 -2.97 -10.28
N THR A 41 -16.31 -3.40 -10.34
CA THR A 41 -15.31 -2.85 -11.28
C THR A 41 -14.43 -4.01 -11.72
N SER A 42 -14.26 -4.13 -13.03
CA SER A 42 -13.75 -5.28 -13.76
C SER A 42 -12.23 -5.50 -13.68
N ASP A 43 -11.55 -4.84 -12.73
CA ASP A 43 -10.11 -4.96 -12.59
C ASP A 43 -9.78 -5.91 -11.42
N PRO A 44 -9.11 -7.04 -11.67
CA PRO A 44 -8.72 -7.96 -10.62
C PRO A 44 -7.69 -7.31 -9.68
N ILE A 45 -7.76 -7.66 -8.40
CA ILE A 45 -6.64 -7.43 -7.48
C ILE A 45 -5.51 -8.36 -7.93
N SER A 46 -4.36 -7.79 -8.27
CA SER A 46 -3.18 -8.55 -8.73
C SER A 46 -1.97 -8.29 -7.85
N HIS A 47 -1.03 -9.23 -7.87
CA HIS A 47 0.21 -9.17 -7.11
C HIS A 47 1.39 -9.61 -7.98
N ASP A 48 2.58 -9.13 -7.64
CA ASP A 48 3.83 -9.62 -8.21
C ASP A 48 4.29 -10.96 -7.57
N ALA A 49 5.43 -11.49 -8.01
CA ALA A 49 5.98 -12.75 -7.53
C ALA A 49 6.42 -12.74 -6.06
N VAL A 50 6.64 -11.56 -5.48
CA VAL A 50 7.06 -11.37 -4.08
C VAL A 50 5.85 -11.03 -3.19
N GLY A 51 4.66 -10.88 -3.77
CA GLY A 51 3.40 -10.65 -3.07
C GLY A 51 3.04 -9.18 -2.90
N ASN A 52 3.75 -8.24 -3.56
CA ASN A 52 3.34 -6.85 -3.57
C ASN A 52 2.11 -6.67 -4.47
N GLN A 53 1.11 -5.91 -4.01
CA GLN A 53 -0.12 -5.69 -4.77
C GLN A 53 0.12 -4.73 -5.95
N THR A 54 0.02 -5.19 -7.19
CA THR A 54 0.32 -4.42 -8.40
C THR A 54 -0.90 -3.72 -9.00
N SER A 55 -2.11 -4.21 -8.73
CA SER A 55 -3.37 -3.55 -9.12
C SER A 55 -4.48 -3.83 -8.15
N ARG A 56 -5.44 -2.91 -8.09
CA ARG A 56 -6.77 -3.08 -7.50
C ARG A 56 -7.77 -2.20 -8.25
N PRO A 57 -9.08 -2.30 -8.00
CA PRO A 57 -10.11 -1.65 -8.82
C PRO A 57 -10.10 -0.13 -8.95
N ASP A 58 -9.27 0.61 -8.22
CA ASP A 58 -9.17 2.08 -8.25
C ASP A 58 -7.73 2.58 -8.52
N ALA A 59 -6.74 1.68 -8.57
CA ALA A 59 -5.33 2.06 -8.68
C ALA A 59 -4.38 0.94 -9.14
N THR A 60 -3.27 1.34 -9.77
CA THR A 60 -2.09 0.47 -9.99
C THR A 60 -0.89 0.98 -9.21
N PHE A 61 0.05 0.07 -8.91
CA PHE A 61 1.17 0.33 -8.02
C PHE A 61 2.49 -0.06 -8.68
N GLU A 62 3.47 0.82 -8.58
CA GLU A 62 4.87 0.53 -8.87
C GLU A 62 5.68 0.51 -7.59
N TYR A 63 6.68 -0.37 -7.53
CA TYR A 63 7.55 -0.56 -6.37
C TYR A 63 9.00 -0.27 -6.71
N ARG A 64 9.78 0.13 -5.70
CA ARG A 64 11.26 0.18 -5.78
C ARG A 64 11.82 -1.25 -5.65
N ALA A 65 13.11 -1.42 -5.95
CA ALA A 65 13.82 -2.70 -5.80
C ALA A 65 13.91 -3.23 -4.35
N PHE A 66 13.47 -2.45 -3.36
CA PHE A 66 13.42 -2.80 -1.95
C PHE A 66 11.96 -2.87 -1.43
N ASP A 67 11.02 -3.18 -2.32
CA ASP A 67 9.60 -3.47 -2.02
C ASP A 67 8.81 -2.35 -1.34
N LEU A 68 9.26 -1.09 -1.48
CA LEU A 68 8.49 0.07 -1.05
C LEU A 68 7.76 0.74 -2.22
N PRO A 69 6.52 1.23 -2.03
CA PRO A 69 5.76 1.90 -3.08
C PRO A 69 6.53 3.07 -3.67
N LYS A 70 6.72 3.07 -4.98
CA LYS A 70 7.32 4.17 -5.74
C LYS A 70 6.25 5.12 -6.26
N GLN A 71 5.18 4.57 -6.82
CA GLN A 71 4.15 5.33 -7.50
C GLN A 71 2.81 4.61 -7.40
N ILE A 72 1.74 5.40 -7.26
CA ILE A 72 0.35 4.95 -7.35
C ILE A 72 -0.27 5.74 -8.49
N ASN A 73 -0.82 5.03 -9.47
CA ASN A 73 -1.60 5.62 -10.55
C ASN A 73 -3.07 5.37 -10.25
N TRP A 74 -3.80 6.43 -9.92
CA TRP A 74 -5.22 6.36 -9.63
C TRP A 74 -6.04 6.35 -10.92
N GLN A 75 -7.21 5.72 -10.91
CA GLN A 75 -8.09 5.71 -12.09
C GLN A 75 -8.56 7.10 -12.54
N ASN A 76 -8.60 8.07 -11.62
CA ASN A 76 -8.93 9.46 -11.94
C ASN A 76 -7.75 10.24 -12.58
N SER A 77 -6.69 9.55 -13.01
CA SER A 77 -5.44 10.11 -13.55
C SER A 77 -4.57 10.87 -12.54
N ASP A 78 -4.93 10.89 -11.26
CA ASP A 78 -4.02 11.37 -10.23
C ASP A 78 -2.84 10.42 -10.09
N VAL A 79 -1.66 11.00 -9.83
CA VAL A 79 -0.46 10.23 -9.54
C VAL A 79 0.03 10.61 -8.14
N THR A 80 0.34 9.58 -7.34
CA THR A 80 1.05 9.74 -6.07
C THR A 80 2.44 9.14 -6.19
N THR A 81 3.49 9.91 -5.94
CA THR A 81 4.88 9.44 -5.97
C THR A 81 5.52 9.50 -4.60
N PHE A 82 6.51 8.63 -4.39
CA PHE A 82 7.26 8.54 -3.14
C PHE A 82 8.77 8.43 -3.38
N ASP A 83 9.53 9.21 -2.60
CA ASP A 83 10.98 9.09 -2.52
C ASP A 83 11.43 8.76 -1.10
N TYR A 84 12.54 8.04 -1.02
CA TYR A 84 13.09 7.48 0.20
C TYR A 84 14.57 7.83 0.33
N ASP A 85 15.05 7.90 1.57
CA ASP A 85 16.48 8.01 1.84
C ASP A 85 17.20 6.64 1.76
N GLY A 86 18.51 6.64 2.02
CA GLY A 86 19.32 5.42 2.04
C GLY A 86 18.92 4.41 3.11
N ASN A 87 18.23 4.84 4.17
CA ASN A 87 17.68 3.99 5.22
C ASN A 87 16.25 3.50 4.89
N ARG A 88 15.78 3.74 3.66
CA ARG A 88 14.45 3.36 3.16
C ARG A 88 13.31 4.07 3.90
N ARG A 89 13.59 5.22 4.53
CA ARG A 89 12.58 6.06 5.14
C ARG A 89 12.01 7.02 4.09
N ARG A 90 10.69 7.20 4.08
CA ARG A 90 10.05 8.15 3.16
C ARG A 90 10.46 9.58 3.50
N ILE A 91 11.01 10.30 2.52
CA ILE A 91 11.41 11.72 2.64
C ILE A 91 10.57 12.65 1.78
N ARG A 92 9.89 12.13 0.74
CA ARG A 92 9.01 12.91 -0.12
C ARG A 92 7.76 12.12 -0.47
N LYS A 93 6.64 12.82 -0.51
CA LYS A 93 5.39 12.37 -1.13
C LYS A 93 4.85 13.50 -1.99
N THR A 94 4.51 13.22 -3.23
CA THR A 94 3.75 14.16 -4.07
C THR A 94 2.44 13.51 -4.44
N SER A 95 1.33 14.22 -4.26
CA SER A 95 -0.03 13.75 -4.57
C SER A 95 -0.79 14.86 -5.27
N GLY A 96 -0.99 14.72 -6.58
CA GLY A 96 -1.53 15.80 -7.41
C GLY A 96 -0.66 17.06 -7.28
N VAL A 97 -1.25 18.17 -6.85
CA VAL A 97 -0.57 19.47 -6.70
C VAL A 97 0.10 19.68 -5.33
N VAL A 98 0.08 18.68 -4.45
CA VAL A 98 0.62 18.81 -3.09
C VAL A 98 1.89 17.96 -2.93
N GLU A 99 2.99 18.61 -2.55
CA GLU A 99 4.25 17.97 -2.14
C GLU A 99 4.41 18.06 -0.62
N SER A 100 4.70 16.93 0.02
CA SER A 100 5.16 16.85 1.41
C SER A 100 6.62 16.39 1.45
N ILE A 101 7.49 17.17 2.07
CA ILE A 101 8.86 16.77 2.41
C ILE A 101 8.94 16.49 3.91
N PHE A 102 9.47 15.34 4.27
CA PHE A 102 9.57 14.86 5.65
C PHE A 102 11.00 14.92 6.14
N MET A 103 11.18 15.47 7.35
CA MET A 103 12.43 15.38 8.10
C MET A 103 12.12 14.63 9.39
N ASP A 104 12.41 13.33 9.36
CA ASP A 104 12.03 12.40 10.43
C ASP A 104 10.51 12.47 10.72
N ASP A 105 10.10 12.26 11.97
CA ASP A 105 8.73 12.41 12.45
C ASP A 105 8.49 13.79 13.07
N LEU A 106 9.48 14.69 13.01
CA LEU A 106 9.49 15.99 13.69
C LEU A 106 9.01 17.13 12.81
N TYR A 107 9.24 17.06 11.50
CA TYR A 107 8.95 18.17 10.60
C TYR A 107 8.41 17.70 9.24
N GLU A 108 7.39 18.40 8.76
CA GLU A 108 6.83 18.26 7.43
C GLU A 108 6.74 19.65 6.75
N ARG A 109 7.29 19.77 5.54
CA ARG A 109 7.02 20.90 4.65
C ARG A 109 5.97 20.51 3.63
N VAL A 110 4.83 21.19 3.62
CA VAL A 110 3.77 20.96 2.65
C VAL A 110 3.71 22.14 1.69
N THR A 111 3.95 21.87 0.41
CA THR A 111 3.84 22.87 -0.66
C THR A 111 2.64 22.51 -1.53
N ASN A 112 1.72 23.45 -1.70
CA ASN A 112 0.67 23.35 -2.70
C ASN A 112 1.10 24.13 -3.94
N PHE A 113 1.43 23.43 -5.03
CA PHE A 113 1.90 24.04 -6.28
C PHE A 113 0.83 24.83 -7.02
N GLN A 114 -0.46 24.57 -6.77
CA GLN A 114 -1.55 25.32 -7.39
C GLN A 114 -1.73 26.69 -6.74
N THR A 115 -1.61 26.78 -5.40
CA THR A 115 -1.78 28.04 -4.67
C THR A 115 -0.45 28.72 -4.31
N SER A 116 0.68 28.05 -4.54
CA SER A 116 2.02 28.44 -4.06
C SER A 116 2.11 28.63 -2.53
N VAL A 117 1.15 28.09 -1.77
CA VAL A 117 1.18 28.14 -0.31
C VAL A 117 2.15 27.09 0.22
N VAL A 118 3.01 27.52 1.14
CA VAL A 118 3.93 26.64 1.88
C VAL A 118 3.54 26.62 3.35
N GLU A 119 3.28 25.43 3.86
CA GLU A 119 3.08 25.16 5.29
C GLU A 119 4.29 24.44 5.87
N HIS A 120 4.74 24.91 7.03
CA HIS A 120 5.75 24.29 7.87
C HIS A 120 5.05 23.68 9.09
N ARG A 121 5.03 22.36 9.18
CA ARG A 121 4.39 21.62 10.27
C ARG A 121 5.47 21.04 11.18
N TYR A 122 5.40 21.38 12.45
CA TYR A 122 6.30 20.89 13.49
C TYR A 122 5.51 19.96 14.40
N HIS A 123 5.95 18.71 14.51
CA HIS A 123 5.30 17.70 15.32
C HIS A 123 5.91 17.71 16.72
N VAL A 124 5.09 18.06 17.70
CA VAL A 124 5.48 18.03 19.12
C VAL A 124 5.22 16.62 19.64
N ARG A 125 6.30 15.93 19.99
CA ARG A 125 6.31 14.53 20.42
C ARG A 125 6.42 14.41 21.93
N SER A 126 5.66 13.48 22.49
CA SER A 126 5.94 12.85 23.78
C SER A 126 6.80 11.58 23.55
N SER A 127 7.17 10.88 24.62
CA SER A 127 7.85 9.57 24.57
C SER A 127 7.09 8.54 23.72
N GLU A 128 5.76 8.62 23.69
CA GLU A 128 4.91 7.60 23.05
C GLU A 128 4.35 8.06 21.69
N ARG A 129 3.93 9.32 21.57
CA ARG A 129 3.15 9.80 20.41
C ARG A 129 3.30 11.30 20.15
N THR A 130 2.85 11.74 18.98
CA THR A 130 2.69 13.16 18.65
C THR A 130 1.47 13.70 19.39
N VAL A 131 1.67 14.74 20.21
CA VAL A 131 0.61 15.35 21.02
C VAL A 131 0.08 16.65 20.41
N ALA A 132 0.88 17.32 19.58
CA ALA A 132 0.46 18.53 18.89
C ALA A 132 1.19 18.70 17.55
N VAL A 133 0.57 19.45 16.64
CA VAL A 133 1.15 19.91 15.39
C VAL A 133 1.06 21.43 15.35
N VAL A 134 2.21 22.08 15.25
CA VAL A 134 2.29 23.53 15.06
C VAL A 134 2.49 23.80 13.58
N THR A 135 1.52 24.43 12.94
CA THR A 135 1.61 24.79 11.52
C THR A 135 1.90 26.29 11.39
N ARG A 136 2.88 26.62 10.55
CA ARG A 136 3.20 28.00 10.16
C ARG A 136 3.12 28.14 8.65
N SER A 137 2.47 29.19 8.17
CA SER A 137 2.40 29.54 6.75
C SER A 137 2.40 31.06 6.60
N SER A 138 2.30 31.56 5.37
CA SER A 138 2.09 32.99 5.10
C SER A 138 0.80 33.55 5.72
N ALA A 139 -0.19 32.69 5.98
CA ALA A 139 -1.46 33.06 6.60
C ALA A 139 -1.39 33.15 8.14
N GLY A 140 -0.28 32.74 8.76
CA GLY A 140 -0.08 32.81 10.20
C GLY A 140 0.34 31.48 10.82
N LYS A 141 0.07 31.35 12.13
CA LYS A 141 0.40 30.18 12.94
C LYS A 141 -0.87 29.60 13.55
N LYS A 142 -0.99 28.28 13.54
CA LYS A 142 -2.03 27.53 14.28
C LYS A 142 -1.41 26.36 15.05
N THR A 143 -2.00 25.99 16.18
CA THR A 143 -1.57 24.82 16.96
C THR A 143 -2.73 23.87 17.13
N GLN A 144 -2.55 22.63 16.67
CA GLN A 144 -3.57 21.60 16.75
C GLN A 144 -3.11 20.51 17.69
N PHE A 145 -3.90 20.21 18.72
CA PHE A 145 -3.64 19.13 19.67
C PHE A 145 -4.33 17.84 19.22
N LEU A 146 -3.62 16.71 19.33
CA LEU A 146 -4.07 15.41 18.87
C LEU A 146 -4.47 14.52 20.04
N HIS A 147 -5.77 14.23 20.15
CA HIS A 147 -6.32 13.31 21.13
C HIS A 147 -6.51 11.95 20.47
N THR A 148 -5.87 10.91 20.99
CA THR A 148 -5.91 9.57 20.40
C THR A 148 -6.69 8.59 21.25
N ASP A 149 -7.23 7.56 20.62
CA ASP A 149 -7.75 6.38 21.29
C ASP A 149 -6.62 5.48 21.83
N HIS A 150 -6.99 4.37 22.46
CA HIS A 150 -6.06 3.40 23.03
C HIS A 150 -5.19 2.66 22.01
N LEU A 151 -5.56 2.68 20.72
CA LEU A 151 -4.77 2.11 19.62
C LEU A 151 -3.86 3.16 18.96
N GLY A 152 -3.93 4.41 19.40
CA GLY A 152 -3.14 5.52 18.87
C GLY A 152 -3.77 6.24 17.68
N SER A 153 -5.00 5.88 17.29
CA SER A 153 -5.72 6.59 16.22
C SER A 153 -6.22 7.93 16.74
N VAL A 154 -6.12 8.99 15.94
CA VAL A 154 -6.55 10.34 16.35
C VAL A 154 -8.08 10.43 16.31
N ASP A 155 -8.71 10.63 17.46
CA ASP A 155 -10.17 10.76 17.64
C ASP A 155 -10.62 12.23 17.59
N VAL A 156 -9.91 13.12 18.27
CA VAL A 156 -10.26 14.55 18.31
C VAL A 156 -9.04 15.40 18.01
N VAL A 157 -9.25 16.46 17.23
CA VAL A 157 -8.27 17.53 17.03
C VAL A 157 -8.84 18.82 17.61
N SER A 158 -8.13 19.44 18.54
CA SER A 158 -8.53 20.72 19.15
C SER A 158 -7.52 21.82 18.84
N ASN A 159 -7.99 23.07 18.76
CA ASN A 159 -7.15 24.24 18.56
C ASN A 159 -6.54 24.76 19.88
N GLU A 160 -5.70 25.81 19.76
CA GLU A 160 -5.09 26.54 20.87
C GLU A 160 -6.07 27.07 21.94
N ASN A 161 -7.33 27.29 21.60
CA ASN A 161 -8.35 27.81 22.52
C ASN A 161 -9.16 26.70 23.20
N GLY A 162 -8.84 25.43 22.95
CA GLY A 162 -9.60 24.27 23.45
C GLY A 162 -10.89 23.98 22.67
N GLY A 163 -11.13 24.71 21.57
CA GLY A 163 -12.22 24.40 20.64
C GLY A 163 -11.90 23.15 19.81
N VAL A 164 -12.92 22.41 19.39
CA VAL A 164 -12.76 21.21 18.57
C VAL A 164 -12.75 21.61 17.09
N ASP A 165 -11.63 21.37 16.40
CA ASP A 165 -11.46 21.59 14.96
C ASP A 165 -12.00 20.42 14.15
N GLU A 166 -11.73 19.19 14.59
CA GLU A 166 -12.13 17.96 13.89
C GLU A 166 -12.45 16.84 14.88
N ARG A 167 -13.49 16.06 14.58
CA ARG A 167 -13.73 14.76 15.19
C ARG A 167 -13.59 13.68 14.12
N ARG A 168 -12.98 12.56 14.49
CA ARG A 168 -12.76 11.40 13.64
C ARG A 168 -13.31 10.18 14.36
N SER A 169 -13.63 9.15 13.61
CA SER A 169 -13.97 7.86 14.18
C SER A 169 -13.62 6.79 13.16
N TYR A 170 -13.29 5.59 13.64
CA TYR A 170 -12.78 4.50 12.80
C TYR A 170 -13.53 3.21 13.06
N ASP A 171 -13.65 2.38 12.03
CA ASP A 171 -14.04 0.99 12.18
C ASP A 171 -12.90 0.11 12.72
N PRO A 172 -13.18 -1.14 13.13
CA PRO A 172 -12.16 -2.04 13.66
C PRO A 172 -11.00 -2.34 12.69
N PHE A 173 -11.17 -2.06 11.40
CA PHE A 173 -10.15 -2.24 10.36
C PHE A 173 -9.53 -0.90 9.91
N GLY A 174 -9.81 0.19 10.61
CA GLY A 174 -9.23 1.51 10.38
C GLY A 174 -9.89 2.35 9.29
N ALA A 175 -10.99 1.90 8.68
CA ALA A 175 -11.73 2.73 7.75
C ALA A 175 -12.42 3.88 8.51
N ARG A 176 -12.39 5.10 7.96
CA ARG A 176 -13.09 6.23 8.57
C ARG A 176 -14.59 5.93 8.65
N ARG A 177 -15.23 6.31 9.77
CA ARG A 177 -16.69 6.34 9.94
C ARG A 177 -17.15 7.73 10.36
N ASN A 178 -18.46 7.99 10.31
CA ASN A 178 -18.99 9.26 10.78
C ASN A 178 -18.75 9.34 12.31
N PRO A 179 -18.09 10.41 12.81
CA PRO A 179 -17.93 10.61 14.25
C PRO A 179 -19.28 10.83 14.97
N GLU A 180 -20.30 11.31 14.26
CA GLU A 180 -21.66 11.38 14.78
C GLU A 180 -22.34 10.02 14.63
N TRP A 181 -22.60 9.39 15.77
CA TRP A 181 -23.25 8.09 15.81
C TRP A 181 -24.62 8.13 15.13
N GLY A 182 -24.91 7.12 14.32
CA GLY A 182 -26.19 6.98 13.62
C GLY A 182 -26.34 7.81 12.34
N LYS A 183 -25.33 8.60 11.94
CA LYS A 183 -25.33 9.30 10.65
C LYS A 183 -24.47 8.60 9.60
N PRO A 184 -24.86 8.62 8.32
CA PRO A 184 -24.03 8.09 7.24
C PRO A 184 -22.75 8.93 7.09
N GLN A 185 -21.68 8.33 6.55
CA GLN A 185 -20.49 9.09 6.19
C GLN A 185 -20.82 10.16 5.14
N ALA A 186 -20.32 11.37 5.33
CA ALA A 186 -20.32 12.37 4.27
C ALA A 186 -19.44 11.86 3.11
N ARG A 187 -19.99 11.85 1.89
CA ARG A 187 -19.34 11.35 0.68
C ARG A 187 -18.35 12.38 0.13
#